data_AF-A0A3D3K0B0-F1
#
_entry.id   AF-A0A3D3K0B0-F1
#
_cell.length_a   1.000
_cell.length_b   1.000
_cell.length_c   1.000
_cell.angle_alpha   90.00
_cell.angle_beta   90.00
_cell.angle_gamma   90.00
#
_symmetry.space_group_name_H-M   'P 1'
#
loop_
_entity.id
_entity.type
_entity.pdbx_description
1 polymer ?
#
loop_
_entity_poly.entity_id
_entity_poly.type
_entity_poly.pdbx_seq_one_letter_code
_entity_poly.pdbx_strand_id
1 'polypeptide(L)'
;QLKVKFGSAVPELEKDSTFVTIPGLHGRPDKEISLKTLAQVVNARVEEILEMVNTELKAYGAFEQKKKLIAGIVLTGGGSNLRHLRQLANYTTGFDSRIGFANEYVANDKNQHLKSPEFATSIGLLMESLKIRDKKNGIEQPEEIIEKQEVTAAQNHIEVEQPEFRTEEEIVSKAAEKRRNKLTIGQKIMESVKKFFEEVE
;
A
#
# COMPACT_ATOMS: atom_id res chain seq x y z
N GLN A 1 -22.72 -11.01 -4.35
CA GLN A 1 -22.16 -10.53 -5.64
C GLN A 1 -22.51 -9.08 -5.97
N LEU A 2 -23.74 -8.61 -5.68
CA LEU A 2 -24.17 -7.22 -5.93
C LEU A 2 -23.19 -6.15 -5.37
N LYS A 3 -22.85 -6.22 -4.07
CA LYS A 3 -21.88 -5.33 -3.43
C LYS A 3 -20.50 -5.33 -4.11
N VAL A 4 -20.01 -6.50 -4.49
CA VAL A 4 -18.66 -6.63 -5.09
C VAL A 4 -18.61 -5.97 -6.47
N LYS A 5 -19.70 -6.08 -7.25
CA LYS A 5 -19.78 -5.54 -8.61
C LYS A 5 -20.13 -4.04 -8.65
N PHE A 6 -21.00 -3.59 -7.76
CA PHE A 6 -21.63 -2.27 -7.86
C PHE A 6 -21.61 -1.46 -6.56
N GLY A 7 -21.00 -1.98 -5.49
CA GLY A 7 -20.94 -1.30 -4.20
C GLY A 7 -20.08 -0.04 -4.25
N SER A 8 -20.52 0.96 -3.50
CA SER A 8 -19.90 2.28 -3.42
C SER A 8 -20.13 2.85 -2.03
N ALA A 9 -19.12 3.47 -1.44
CA ALA A 9 -19.19 4.04 -0.11
C ALA A 9 -19.75 5.47 -0.08
N VAL A 10 -19.85 6.15 -1.23
CA VAL A 10 -20.30 7.54 -1.32
C VAL A 10 -21.42 7.65 -2.35
N PRO A 11 -22.69 7.78 -1.92
CA PRO A 11 -23.84 7.80 -2.82
C PRO A 11 -23.83 8.96 -3.82
N GLU A 12 -23.28 10.12 -3.43
CA GLU A 12 -23.24 11.34 -4.22
C GLU A 12 -22.36 11.23 -5.47
N LEU A 13 -21.43 10.26 -5.48
CA LEU A 13 -20.56 9.98 -6.62
C LEU A 13 -21.19 9.01 -7.63
N GLU A 14 -22.34 8.41 -7.31
CA GLU A 14 -23.08 7.54 -8.22
C GLU A 14 -24.08 8.33 -9.07
N LYS A 15 -24.20 7.94 -10.35
CA LYS A 15 -25.15 8.58 -11.27
C LYS A 15 -26.58 8.08 -11.01
N ASP A 16 -27.53 9.01 -10.92
CA ASP A 16 -28.96 8.72 -10.72
C ASP A 16 -29.58 7.84 -11.84
N SER A 17 -28.99 7.86 -13.05
CA SER A 17 -29.47 7.12 -14.22
C SER A 17 -28.95 5.68 -14.32
N THR A 18 -28.24 5.17 -13.31
CA THR A 18 -27.64 3.83 -13.38
C THR A 18 -28.41 2.85 -12.52
N PHE A 19 -28.90 1.78 -13.14
CA PHE A 19 -29.74 0.78 -12.52
C PHE A 19 -29.14 -0.62 -12.63
N VAL A 20 -29.52 -1.49 -11.70
CA VAL A 20 -29.18 -2.90 -11.70
C VAL A 20 -30.40 -3.72 -11.35
N THR A 21 -30.62 -4.79 -12.12
CA THR A 21 -31.68 -5.76 -11.88
C THR A 21 -31.18 -6.83 -10.93
N ILE A 22 -31.91 -7.02 -9.84
CA ILE A 22 -31.67 -8.06 -8.85
C ILE A 22 -32.67 -9.19 -9.13
N PRO A 23 -32.19 -10.43 -9.33
CA PRO A 23 -33.08 -11.56 -9.54
C PRO A 23 -33.99 -11.75 -8.32
N GLY A 24 -35.27 -11.90 -8.56
CA GLY A 24 -36.25 -12.14 -7.50
C GLY A 24 -35.98 -13.47 -6.78
N LEU A 25 -36.18 -13.48 -5.46
CA LEU A 25 -36.08 -14.70 -4.66
C LEU A 25 -37.45 -15.39 -4.56
N HIS A 26 -37.45 -16.73 -4.62
CA HIS A 26 -38.64 -17.57 -4.42
C HIS A 26 -39.81 -17.25 -5.37
N GLY A 27 -39.54 -17.09 -6.66
CA GLY A 27 -40.57 -16.85 -7.68
C GLY A 27 -41.15 -15.43 -7.65
N ARG A 28 -40.59 -14.52 -6.86
CA ARG A 28 -40.89 -13.08 -6.96
C ARG A 28 -40.33 -12.52 -8.27
N PRO A 29 -40.95 -11.48 -8.84
CA PRO A 29 -40.39 -10.80 -9.99
C PRO A 29 -39.06 -10.15 -9.64
N ASP A 30 -38.22 -10.03 -10.65
CA ASP A 30 -36.97 -9.29 -10.57
C ASP A 30 -37.23 -7.84 -10.15
N LYS A 31 -36.31 -7.29 -9.37
CA LYS A 31 -36.40 -5.93 -8.86
C LYS A 31 -35.28 -5.09 -9.41
N GLU A 32 -35.63 -3.98 -10.05
CA GLU A 32 -34.67 -2.96 -10.44
C GLU A 32 -34.41 -2.00 -9.29
N ILE A 33 -33.15 -1.68 -9.04
CA ILE A 33 -32.73 -0.65 -8.09
C ILE A 33 -31.70 0.27 -8.72
N SER A 34 -31.67 1.54 -8.31
CA SER A 34 -30.58 2.44 -8.69
C SER A 34 -29.29 2.09 -7.93
N LEU A 35 -28.14 2.35 -8.54
CA LEU A 35 -26.85 2.19 -7.86
C LEU A 35 -26.71 3.16 -6.69
N LYS A 36 -27.33 4.34 -6.77
CA LYS A 36 -27.35 5.31 -5.67
C LYS A 36 -28.08 4.76 -4.45
N THR A 37 -29.22 4.10 -4.64
CA THR A 37 -29.95 3.43 -3.54
C THR A 37 -29.12 2.33 -2.91
N LEU A 38 -28.41 1.52 -3.73
CA LEU A 38 -27.46 0.53 -3.20
C LEU A 38 -26.34 1.19 -2.40
N ALA A 39 -25.77 2.27 -2.92
CA ALA A 39 -24.69 3.01 -2.28
C ALA A 39 -25.15 3.63 -0.95
N GLN A 40 -26.39 4.13 -0.84
CA GLN A 40 -26.95 4.65 0.43
C GLN A 40 -26.92 3.59 1.53
N VAL A 41 -27.32 2.36 1.23
CA VAL A 41 -27.29 1.26 2.20
C VAL A 41 -25.86 0.91 2.61
N VAL A 42 -24.94 0.88 1.65
CA VAL A 42 -23.53 0.58 1.92
C VAL A 42 -22.87 1.69 2.72
N ASN A 43 -23.10 2.95 2.35
CA ASN A 43 -22.59 4.14 3.01
C ASN A 43 -23.00 4.18 4.48
N ALA A 44 -24.29 4.01 4.80
CA ALA A 44 -24.78 4.01 6.18
C ALA A 44 -24.00 3.02 7.08
N ARG A 45 -23.71 1.82 6.57
CA ARG A 45 -22.95 0.82 7.34
C ARG A 45 -21.46 1.15 7.44
N VAL A 46 -20.86 1.69 6.38
CA VAL A 46 -19.44 2.03 6.37
C VAL A 46 -19.16 3.26 7.20
N GLU A 47 -20.03 4.26 7.16
CA GLU A 47 -19.97 5.45 8.01
C GLU A 47 -20.04 5.07 9.48
N GLU A 48 -21.01 4.23 9.88
CA GLU A 48 -21.10 3.69 11.25
C GLU A 48 -19.79 3.04 11.71
N ILE A 49 -19.17 2.22 10.85
CA ILE A 49 -17.88 1.57 11.14
C ILE A 49 -16.76 2.62 11.30
N LEU A 50 -16.69 3.60 10.40
CA LEU A 50 -15.69 4.65 10.45
C LEU A 50 -15.88 5.59 11.64
N GLU A 51 -17.11 5.83 12.08
CA GLU A 51 -17.42 6.58 13.31
C GLU A 51 -16.96 5.84 14.57
N MET A 52 -17.17 4.52 14.63
CA MET A 52 -16.62 3.69 15.70
C MET A 52 -15.09 3.76 15.71
N VAL A 53 -14.44 3.63 14.54
CA VAL A 53 -12.98 3.79 14.42
C VAL A 53 -12.54 5.20 14.84
N ASN A 54 -13.25 6.24 14.44
CA ASN A 54 -12.93 7.62 14.79
C ASN A 54 -13.06 7.87 16.30
N THR A 55 -14.00 7.19 16.96
CA THR A 55 -14.14 7.23 18.43
C THR A 55 -12.90 6.65 19.11
N GLU A 56 -12.39 5.51 18.63
CA GLU A 56 -11.14 4.92 19.12
C GLU A 56 -9.92 5.81 18.85
N LEU A 57 -9.86 6.45 17.67
CA LEU A 57 -8.79 7.40 17.34
C LEU A 57 -8.78 8.62 18.28
N LYS A 58 -9.96 9.13 18.64
CA LYS A 58 -10.10 10.20 19.64
C LYS A 58 -9.62 9.74 21.00
N ALA A 59 -10.03 8.54 21.44
CA ALA A 59 -9.60 7.97 22.73
C ALA A 59 -8.07 7.75 22.80
N TYR A 60 -7.45 7.37 21.68
CA TYR A 60 -5.98 7.27 21.58
C TYR A 60 -5.27 8.63 21.73
N GLY A 61 -5.94 9.73 21.35
CA GLY A 61 -5.37 11.08 21.29
C GLY A 61 -4.82 11.44 19.91
N ALA A 62 -5.30 10.81 18.82
CA ALA A 62 -4.80 11.01 17.46
C ALA A 62 -4.90 12.46 16.96
N PHE A 63 -5.74 13.28 17.59
CA PHE A 63 -5.96 14.68 17.24
C PHE A 63 -5.05 15.64 18.01
N GLU A 64 -4.33 15.16 19.02
CA GLU A 64 -3.37 15.94 19.79
C GLU A 64 -2.05 16.10 19.02
N GLN A 65 -1.41 17.27 19.14
CA GLN A 65 -0.16 17.55 18.42
C GLN A 65 0.94 16.51 18.69
N LYS A 66 1.01 15.97 19.92
CA LYS A 66 2.05 15.01 20.34
C LYS A 66 1.83 13.59 19.84
N LYS A 67 0.59 13.22 19.51
CA LYS A 67 0.18 11.84 19.14
C LYS A 67 -0.47 11.78 17.75
N LYS A 68 -0.30 12.84 16.95
CA LYS A 68 -0.91 12.95 15.63
C LYS A 68 -0.44 11.83 14.72
N LEU A 69 -1.38 11.20 14.00
CA LEU A 69 -1.08 10.24 12.95
C LEU A 69 -0.58 10.97 11.69
N ILE A 70 0.71 11.34 11.68
CA ILE A 70 1.33 12.13 10.59
C ILE A 70 1.26 11.39 9.25
N ALA A 71 1.45 10.07 9.27
CA ALA A 71 1.38 9.23 8.07
C ALA A 71 -0.05 8.82 7.66
N GLY A 72 -1.06 9.25 8.43
CA GLY A 72 -2.46 8.93 8.16
C GLY A 72 -2.85 7.48 8.48
N ILE A 73 -3.86 6.99 7.76
CA ILE A 73 -4.52 5.69 8.00
C ILE A 73 -4.29 4.76 6.79
N VAL A 74 -3.98 3.49 7.04
CA VAL A 74 -3.94 2.46 6.00
C VAL A 74 -5.16 1.56 6.15
N LEU A 75 -6.03 1.57 5.14
CA LEU A 75 -7.18 0.69 5.03
C LEU A 75 -6.78 -0.58 4.27
N THR A 76 -7.08 -1.75 4.81
CA THR A 76 -6.76 -3.03 4.15
C THR A 76 -7.86 -4.07 4.40
N GLY A 77 -7.64 -5.32 3.98
CA GLY A 77 -8.64 -6.38 3.99
C GLY A 77 -9.62 -6.28 2.83
N GLY A 78 -10.46 -7.31 2.63
CA GLY A 78 -11.37 -7.36 1.49
C GLY A 78 -12.43 -6.25 1.45
N GLY A 79 -12.78 -5.67 2.61
CA GLY A 79 -13.68 -4.53 2.71
C GLY A 79 -13.10 -3.25 2.09
N SER A 80 -11.77 -3.13 2.06
CA SER A 80 -11.08 -1.96 1.51
C SER A 80 -11.16 -1.83 -0.01
N ASN A 81 -11.57 -2.90 -0.71
CA ASN A 81 -11.86 -2.89 -2.15
C ASN A 81 -13.13 -2.10 -2.52
N LEU A 82 -13.89 -1.62 -1.53
CA LEU A 82 -15.10 -0.85 -1.78
C LEU A 82 -14.76 0.48 -2.46
N ARG A 83 -15.48 0.79 -3.55
CA ARG A 83 -15.30 2.06 -4.27
C ARG A 83 -15.61 3.24 -3.35
N HIS A 84 -14.83 4.30 -3.49
CA HIS A 84 -14.97 5.55 -2.74
C HIS A 84 -14.76 5.46 -1.22
N LEU A 85 -14.30 4.31 -0.69
CA LEU A 85 -14.06 4.14 0.75
C LEU A 85 -13.00 5.12 1.27
N ARG A 86 -11.92 5.34 0.52
CA ARG A 86 -10.84 6.26 0.88
C ARG A 86 -11.36 7.68 1.11
N GLN A 87 -12.24 8.15 0.22
CA GLN A 87 -12.86 9.47 0.31
C GLN A 87 -13.71 9.59 1.57
N LEU A 88 -14.55 8.58 1.84
CA LEU A 88 -15.37 8.57 3.06
C LEU A 88 -14.51 8.50 4.32
N ALA A 89 -13.46 7.67 4.35
CA ALA A 89 -12.55 7.58 5.48
C ALA A 89 -11.82 8.90 5.76
N ASN A 90 -11.33 9.59 4.72
CA ASN A 90 -10.73 10.91 4.86
C ASN A 90 -11.73 11.92 5.44
N TYR A 91 -12.96 11.89 4.95
CA TYR A 91 -14.02 12.79 5.41
C TYR A 91 -14.41 12.53 6.87
N THR A 92 -14.68 11.27 7.25
CA THR A 92 -15.15 10.90 8.58
C THR A 92 -14.06 11.06 9.66
N THR A 93 -12.81 10.75 9.33
CA THR A 93 -11.71 10.73 10.32
C THR A 93 -10.88 12.01 10.35
N GLY A 94 -10.87 12.77 9.25
CA GLY A 94 -10.00 13.95 9.09
C GLY A 94 -8.51 13.63 8.86
N PHE A 95 -8.14 12.36 8.74
CA PHE A 95 -6.79 11.93 8.39
C PHE A 95 -6.72 11.51 6.93
N ASP A 96 -5.56 11.69 6.30
CA ASP A 96 -5.36 11.11 4.98
C ASP A 96 -5.33 9.58 5.08
N SER A 97 -5.95 8.90 4.12
CA SER A 97 -6.04 7.45 4.09
C SER A 97 -5.62 6.89 2.74
N ARG A 98 -5.07 5.68 2.77
CA ARG A 98 -4.70 4.92 1.58
C ARG A 98 -5.12 3.46 1.68
N ILE A 99 -5.23 2.79 0.54
CA ILE A 99 -5.46 1.35 0.49
C ILE A 99 -4.11 0.63 0.57
N GLY A 100 -3.96 -0.26 1.54
CA GLY A 100 -2.77 -1.09 1.72
C GLY A 100 -2.90 -2.41 0.96
N PHE A 101 -2.03 -2.61 -0.03
CA PHE A 101 -1.94 -3.83 -0.85
C PHE A 101 -0.83 -4.75 -0.35
N ALA A 102 -1.00 -6.05 -0.54
CA ALA A 102 -0.01 -7.06 -0.16
C ALA A 102 0.97 -7.36 -1.32
N ASN A 103 1.50 -6.32 -1.97
CA ASN A 103 2.28 -6.43 -3.21
C ASN A 103 3.80 -6.43 -2.97
N GLU A 104 4.28 -5.75 -1.94
CA GLU A 104 5.70 -5.49 -1.68
C GLU A 104 6.53 -6.79 -1.49
N TYR A 105 5.92 -7.83 -0.93
CA TYR A 105 6.60 -9.09 -0.60
C TYR A 105 6.22 -10.26 -1.52
N VAL A 106 5.38 -10.02 -2.52
CA VAL A 106 4.98 -11.03 -3.51
C VAL A 106 5.94 -10.91 -4.70
N ALA A 107 7.09 -11.59 -4.58
CA ALA A 107 8.18 -11.56 -5.57
C ALA A 107 7.81 -12.12 -6.96
N ASN A 108 6.67 -12.81 -7.08
CA ASN A 108 6.26 -13.45 -8.32
C ASN A 108 5.01 -12.78 -8.89
N ASP A 109 5.17 -12.03 -9.99
CA ASP A 109 4.09 -11.32 -10.67
C ASP A 109 3.05 -12.27 -11.33
N LYS A 110 3.33 -13.58 -11.31
CA LYS A 110 2.47 -14.62 -11.87
C LYS A 110 1.14 -14.77 -11.12
N ASN A 111 1.05 -14.36 -9.86
CA ASN A 111 -0.17 -14.45 -9.06
C ASN A 111 -0.67 -13.06 -8.65
N GLN A 112 -1.15 -12.29 -9.63
CA GLN A 112 -1.69 -10.94 -9.41
C GLN A 112 -2.82 -10.89 -8.37
N HIS A 113 -3.58 -11.99 -8.20
CA HIS A 113 -4.62 -12.11 -7.18
C HIS A 113 -4.08 -11.87 -5.76
N LEU A 114 -2.86 -12.31 -5.45
CA LEU A 114 -2.25 -12.16 -4.12
C LEU A 114 -1.91 -10.70 -3.79
N LYS A 115 -1.88 -9.82 -4.80
CA LYS A 115 -1.64 -8.39 -4.62
C LYS A 115 -2.88 -7.64 -4.11
N SER A 116 -3.99 -8.31 -3.81
CA SER A 116 -5.20 -7.71 -3.25
C SER A 116 -5.06 -7.42 -1.75
N PRO A 117 -5.70 -6.35 -1.22
CA PRO A 117 -5.75 -6.09 0.22
C PRO A 117 -6.42 -7.22 1.03
N GLU A 118 -7.19 -8.10 0.39
CA GLU A 118 -7.81 -9.27 1.05
C GLU A 118 -6.79 -10.26 1.64
N PHE A 119 -5.58 -10.30 1.11
CA PHE A 119 -4.52 -11.21 1.54
C PHE A 119 -3.53 -10.59 2.53
N ALA A 120 -3.72 -9.33 2.93
CA ALA A 120 -2.78 -8.61 3.79
C ALA A 120 -2.49 -9.35 5.11
N THR A 121 -3.52 -9.90 5.76
CA THR A 121 -3.34 -10.66 7.01
C THR A 121 -2.56 -11.94 6.79
N SER A 122 -2.94 -12.77 5.80
CA SER A 122 -2.29 -14.06 5.55
C SER A 122 -0.83 -13.90 5.15
N ILE A 123 -0.53 -12.90 4.30
CA ILE A 123 0.84 -12.59 3.88
C ILE A 123 1.64 -12.03 5.07
N GLY A 124 1.07 -11.13 5.86
CA GLY A 124 1.72 -10.61 7.07
C GLY A 124 2.08 -11.70 8.08
N LEU A 125 1.18 -12.67 8.31
CA LEU A 125 1.46 -13.82 9.18
C LEU A 125 2.58 -14.71 8.65
N LEU A 126 2.62 -14.96 7.33
CA LEU A 126 3.68 -15.75 6.71
C LEU A 126 5.03 -15.03 6.84
N MET A 127 5.07 -13.73 6.59
CA MET A 127 6.28 -12.92 6.76
C MET A 127 6.79 -12.96 8.20
N GLU A 128 5.89 -12.84 9.18
CA GLU A 128 6.26 -12.92 10.59
C GLU A 128 6.82 -14.31 10.95
N SER A 129 6.20 -15.37 10.43
CA SER A 129 6.70 -16.74 10.61
C SER A 129 8.13 -16.91 10.06
N LEU A 130 8.42 -16.35 8.89
CA LEU A 130 9.76 -16.37 8.30
C LEU A 130 10.76 -15.59 9.16
N LYS A 131 10.39 -14.40 9.65
CA LYS A 131 11.24 -13.62 10.57
C LYS A 131 11.56 -14.38 11.85
N ILE A 132 10.58 -15.07 12.44
CA ILE A 132 10.78 -15.90 13.65
C ILE A 132 11.76 -17.04 13.35
N ARG A 133 11.62 -17.70 12.19
CA ARG A 133 12.51 -18.79 11.77
C ARG A 133 13.94 -18.30 11.55
N ASP A 134 14.12 -17.17 10.89
CA ASP A 134 15.44 -16.63 10.58
C ASP A 134 16.18 -16.20 11.85
N LYS A 135 15.47 -15.57 12.81
CA LYS A 135 16.00 -15.29 14.16
C LYS A 135 16.45 -16.55 14.88
N LYS A 136 15.68 -17.64 14.79
CA LYS A 136 16.03 -18.93 15.41
C LYS A 136 17.25 -19.57 14.77
N ASN A 137 17.47 -19.35 13.48
CA ASN A 137 18.58 -19.90 12.71
C ASN A 137 19.85 -19.03 12.72
N GLY A 138 19.85 -17.91 13.46
CA GLY A 138 21.00 -16.99 13.53
C GLY A 138 21.26 -16.22 12.23
N ILE A 139 20.26 -16.11 11.35
CA ILE A 139 20.35 -15.35 10.11
C ILE A 139 19.87 -13.92 10.42
N GLU A 140 20.81 -13.02 10.73
CA GLU A 140 20.50 -11.59 10.86
C GLU A 140 20.23 -11.00 9.47
N GLN A 141 19.01 -10.51 9.24
CA GLN A 141 18.71 -9.75 8.03
C GLN A 141 19.31 -8.35 8.16
N PRO A 142 19.95 -7.79 7.12
CA PRO A 142 20.41 -6.41 7.14
C PRO A 142 19.21 -5.47 7.24
N GLU A 143 19.16 -4.62 8.28
CA GLU A 143 18.19 -3.52 8.31
C GLU A 143 18.51 -2.54 7.16
N GLU A 144 17.54 -2.30 6.27
CA GLU A 144 17.64 -1.23 5.29
C GLU A 144 17.59 0.12 6.01
N ILE A 145 18.73 0.80 6.06
CA ILE A 145 18.87 2.16 6.59
C ILE A 145 18.15 3.11 5.61
N ILE A 146 16.94 3.55 5.97
CA ILE A 146 16.26 4.65 5.27
C ILE A 146 16.93 5.95 5.74
N GLU A 147 17.84 6.50 4.93
CA GLU A 147 18.41 7.82 5.13
C GLU A 147 17.29 8.87 5.12
N LYS A 148 17.03 9.48 6.28
CA LYS A 148 16.16 10.65 6.40
C LYS A 148 16.91 11.85 5.83
N GLN A 149 16.55 12.31 4.64
CA GLN A 149 16.93 13.64 4.19
C GLN A 149 16.02 14.67 4.87
N GLU A 150 16.59 15.38 5.86
CA GLU A 150 16.01 16.58 6.45
C GLU A 150 15.99 17.70 5.40
N VAL A 151 14.79 18.21 5.09
CA VAL A 151 14.65 19.42 4.25
C VAL A 151 14.48 20.59 5.21
N THR A 152 15.55 21.35 5.42
CA THR A 152 15.54 22.61 6.18
C THR A 152 15.08 23.79 5.32
N ALA A 153 14.53 24.77 6.04
CA ALA A 153 13.75 25.92 5.61
C ALA A 153 14.37 26.88 4.58
N ALA A 154 13.48 27.41 3.73
CA ALA A 154 13.33 28.80 3.27
C ALA A 154 14.56 29.73 3.15
N GLN A 155 14.80 30.24 1.93
CA GLN A 155 14.91 31.69 1.63
C GLN A 155 14.96 31.97 0.12
N ASN A 156 14.63 33.22 -0.23
CA ASN A 156 14.11 33.76 -1.49
C ASN A 156 15.13 34.03 -2.63
N HIS A 157 14.54 34.33 -3.81
CA HIS A 157 15.05 35.08 -4.99
C HIS A 157 15.93 34.29 -6.00
N ILE A 158 15.81 34.36 -7.34
CA ILE A 158 15.06 35.15 -8.35
C ILE A 158 15.07 34.37 -9.69
N GLU A 159 14.12 34.72 -10.57
CA GLU A 159 14.11 34.60 -12.04
C GLU A 159 13.58 33.34 -12.76
N VAL A 160 12.76 33.67 -13.76
CA VAL A 160 11.96 32.81 -14.64
C VAL A 160 12.82 32.46 -15.85
N GLU A 161 13.13 31.18 -16.04
CA GLU A 161 13.52 30.64 -17.34
C GLU A 161 12.72 29.36 -17.63
N GLN A 162 12.27 29.25 -18.88
CA GLN A 162 11.43 28.16 -19.40
C GLN A 162 12.19 26.83 -19.34
N PRO A 163 11.54 25.68 -19.08
CA PRO A 163 12.22 24.40 -19.16
C PRO A 163 12.32 23.96 -20.64
N GLU A 164 13.51 24.11 -21.21
CA GLU A 164 13.93 23.32 -22.38
C GLU A 164 14.20 21.86 -21.96
N PHE A 165 13.77 20.95 -22.83
CA PHE A 165 13.78 19.50 -22.67
C PHE A 165 15.23 18.96 -22.68
N ARG A 166 15.67 18.29 -21.60
CA ARG A 166 16.99 17.63 -21.54
C ARG A 166 16.84 16.12 -21.30
N THR A 167 17.38 15.35 -22.23
CA THR A 167 17.29 13.89 -22.37
C THR A 167 18.10 13.12 -21.33
N GLU A 168 17.65 11.89 -21.03
CA GLU A 168 18.06 10.99 -19.93
C GLU A 168 19.52 10.49 -19.96
N GLU A 169 20.36 10.90 -20.91
CA GLU A 169 21.66 10.26 -21.15
C GLU A 169 22.81 10.72 -20.23
N GLU A 170 22.72 11.88 -19.57
CA GLU A 170 23.82 12.37 -18.71
C GLU A 170 23.84 11.79 -17.28
N ILE A 171 22.73 11.21 -16.78
CA ILE A 171 22.66 10.65 -15.40
C ILE A 171 23.29 9.26 -15.32
N VAL A 172 23.32 8.51 -16.43
CA VAL A 172 23.78 7.12 -16.47
C VAL A 172 25.31 7.00 -16.36
N SER A 173 26.07 8.02 -16.79
CA SER A 173 27.53 7.93 -16.88
C SER A 173 28.26 7.94 -15.52
N LYS A 174 27.76 8.68 -14.51
CA LYS A 174 28.40 8.75 -13.18
C LYS A 174 28.04 7.59 -12.24
N ALA A 175 26.92 6.89 -12.48
CA ALA A 175 26.53 5.72 -11.70
C ALA A 175 27.25 4.43 -12.15
N ALA A 176 27.69 4.37 -13.42
CA ALA A 176 28.38 3.21 -13.99
C ALA A 176 29.83 3.03 -13.49
N GLU A 177 30.55 4.11 -13.18
CA GLU A 177 31.95 4.05 -12.73
C GLU A 177 32.10 3.49 -11.30
N LYS A 178 31.14 3.73 -10.41
CA LYS A 178 31.22 3.28 -8.99
C LYS A 178 30.88 1.80 -8.77
N ARG A 179 30.31 1.10 -9.76
CA ARG A 179 29.93 -0.32 -9.64
C ARG A 179 30.98 -1.33 -10.13
N ARG A 180 32.13 -0.89 -10.62
CA ARG A 180 33.14 -1.78 -11.25
C ARG A 180 34.13 -2.45 -10.30
N ASN A 181 34.19 -2.06 -9.02
CA ASN A 181 35.24 -2.51 -8.08
C ASN A 181 34.78 -3.43 -6.93
N LYS A 182 33.55 -3.97 -6.95
CA LYS A 182 33.14 -4.99 -5.96
C LYS A 182 32.98 -6.35 -6.62
N LEU A 183 33.91 -7.26 -6.29
CA LEU A 183 33.82 -8.67 -6.63
C LEU A 183 32.46 -9.23 -6.19
N THR A 184 31.77 -9.87 -7.12
CA THR A 184 30.48 -10.51 -6.88
C THR A 184 30.63 -11.70 -5.95
N ILE A 185 29.54 -12.09 -5.28
CA ILE A 185 29.54 -13.13 -4.23
C ILE A 185 30.13 -14.46 -4.76
N GLY A 186 29.83 -14.84 -6.01
CA GLY A 186 30.41 -16.03 -6.64
C GLY A 186 31.94 -15.95 -6.85
N GLN A 187 32.47 -14.77 -7.18
CA GLN A 187 33.91 -14.56 -7.35
C GLN A 187 34.66 -14.66 -6.01
N LYS A 188 34.06 -14.17 -4.92
CA LYS A 188 34.63 -14.31 -3.56
C LYS A 188 34.66 -15.75 -3.07
N ILE A 189 33.63 -16.54 -3.37
CA ILE A 189 33.58 -17.97 -3.01
C ILE A 189 34.67 -18.74 -3.78
N MET A 190 34.87 -18.44 -5.07
CA MET A 190 35.87 -19.13 -5.87
C MET A 190 37.31 -18.80 -5.44
N GLU A 191 37.60 -17.56 -5.02
CA GLU A 191 38.91 -17.20 -4.46
C GLU A 191 39.19 -17.87 -3.11
N SER A 192 38.20 -17.99 -2.24
CA SER A 192 38.37 -18.68 -0.96
C SER A 192 38.58 -20.19 -1.13
N VAL A 193 37.88 -20.82 -2.09
CA VAL A 193 38.10 -22.24 -2.41
C VAL A 193 39.48 -22.44 -3.01
N LYS A 194 39.93 -21.54 -3.89
CA LYS A 194 41.25 -21.62 -4.50
C LYS A 194 42.37 -21.49 -3.46
N LYS A 195 42.25 -20.54 -2.51
CA LYS A 195 43.21 -20.39 -1.40
C LYS A 195 43.27 -21.60 -0.48
N PHE A 196 42.13 -22.24 -0.22
CA PHE A 196 42.09 -23.43 0.63
C PHE A 196 42.78 -24.65 -0.01
N PHE A 197 42.81 -24.77 -1.34
CA PHE A 197 43.53 -25.85 -2.03
C PHE A 197 45.01 -25.54 -2.29
N GLU A 198 45.41 -24.27 -2.31
CA GLU A 198 46.82 -23.85 -2.42
C GLU A 198 47.58 -23.92 -1.07
N GLU A 199 46.87 -23.97 0.07
CA GLU A 199 47.47 -24.09 1.42
C GLU A 199 47.67 -25.54 1.91
N VAL A 200 47.25 -26.56 1.14
CA VAL A 200 47.31 -27.99 1.54
C VAL A 200 48.38 -28.79 0.75
N GLU A 201 49.37 -28.10 0.16
CA GLU A 201 50.59 -28.69 -0.42
C GLU A 201 51.84 -28.17 0.30
#